data_AF-A0A3N0WXG7-F1
#
_entry.id   AF-A0A3N0WXG7-F1
#
_cell.length_a   1.000
_cell.length_b   1.000
_cell.length_c   1.000
_cell.angle_alpha   90.00
_cell.angle_beta   90.00
_cell.angle_gamma   90.00
#
_symmetry.space_group_name_H-M   'P 1'
#
loop_
_entity.id
_entity.type
_entity.pdbx_description
1 polymer ?
#
loop_
_entity_poly.entity_id
_entity_poly.type
_entity_poly.pdbx_seq_one_letter_code
_entity_poly.pdbx_strand_id
1 'polypeptide(L)'
;MEGPEISTPEIEILNYLNEVTGSKFRPIKSNLTKVSALFKSGFTKEDIIQVIQLKVVQWKNNPVMAPYLRPSTLFRDTNFDNYLNEVEKVKQNPTMYREHYEQLNQKKSTSDNTSAFSKINTMFGKDRGQ
;
A
#
# COMPACT_ATOMS: atom_id res chain seq x y z
N MET A 1 17.00 17.82 20.62
CA MET A 1 18.08 16.99 20.05
C MET A 1 17.46 15.68 19.66
N GLU A 2 17.01 15.55 18.40
CA GLU A 2 16.61 14.25 17.86
C GLU A 2 17.89 13.44 17.66
N GLY A 3 17.95 12.26 18.28
CA GLY A 3 19.11 11.36 18.20
C GLY A 3 19.32 10.84 16.77
N PRO A 4 20.41 10.11 16.51
CA PRO A 4 20.68 9.62 15.16
C PRO A 4 19.51 8.76 14.69
N GLU A 5 18.84 9.17 13.60
CA GLU A 5 17.92 8.32 12.86
C GLU A 5 18.72 7.10 12.39
N ILE A 6 18.57 5.97 13.06
CA ILE A 6 19.12 4.71 12.60
C ILE A 6 18.25 4.29 11.40
N SER A 7 18.74 4.51 10.18
CA SER A 7 18.11 4.01 8.95
C SER A 7 18.46 2.52 8.80
N THR A 8 17.48 1.65 9.00
CA THR A 8 17.58 0.22 8.67
C THR A 8 16.80 -0.08 7.39
N PRO A 9 17.09 -1.19 6.68
CA PRO A 9 16.31 -1.59 5.51
C PRO A 9 14.80 -1.71 5.80
N GLU A 10 14.41 -2.16 7.00
CA GLU A 10 13.00 -2.22 7.41
C GLU A 10 12.36 -0.84 7.53
N ILE A 11 13.10 0.14 8.04
CA ILE A 11 12.64 1.53 8.16
C ILE A 11 12.50 2.15 6.78
N GLU A 12 13.45 1.90 5.88
CA GLU A 12 13.39 2.37 4.49
C GLU A 12 12.18 1.81 3.74
N ILE A 13 11.90 0.51 3.87
CA ILE A 13 10.71 -0.12 3.28
C ILE A 13 9.42 0.46 3.87
N LEU A 14 9.37 0.67 5.19
CA LEU A 14 8.19 1.24 5.84
C LEU A 14 7.96 2.69 5.41
N ASN A 15 9.03 3.47 5.31
CA ASN A 15 9.00 4.85 4.83
C ASN A 15 8.54 4.90 3.36
N TYR A 16 9.05 3.99 2.53
CA TYR A 16 8.60 3.88 1.15
C TYR A 16 7.10 3.56 1.06
N LEU A 17 6.61 2.58 1.84
CA LEU A 17 5.18 2.28 1.92
C LEU A 17 4.36 3.52 2.32
N ASN A 18 4.81 4.27 3.32
CA ASN A 18 4.15 5.50 3.77
C ASN A 18 4.10 6.54 2.65
N GLU A 19 5.22 6.79 1.97
CA GLU A 19 5.32 7.74 0.87
C GLU A 19 4.32 7.42 -0.26
N VAL A 20 4.35 6.19 -0.77
CA VAL A 20 3.52 5.83 -1.93
C VAL A 20 2.04 5.67 -1.60
N THR A 21 1.69 5.44 -0.34
CA THR A 21 0.28 5.32 0.10
C THR A 21 -0.29 6.59 0.70
N GLY A 22 0.55 7.56 1.09
CA GLY A 22 0.15 8.69 1.93
C GLY A 22 -0.12 8.32 3.40
N SER A 23 0.29 7.12 3.81
CA SER A 23 0.12 6.63 5.19
C SER A 23 1.18 7.22 6.13
N LYS A 24 0.97 7.01 7.44
CA LYS A 24 1.88 7.47 8.51
C LYS A 24 2.18 6.36 9.51
N PHE A 25 2.48 5.15 9.03
CA PHE A 25 2.87 4.03 9.89
C PHE A 25 4.19 4.34 10.58
N ARG A 26 4.19 4.32 11.91
CA ARG A 26 5.40 4.57 12.71
C ARG A 26 6.38 3.39 12.64
N PRO A 27 7.70 3.62 12.71
CA PRO A 27 8.73 2.58 12.77
C PRO A 27 8.78 1.91 14.17
N ILE A 28 7.66 1.34 14.58
CA ILE A 28 7.54 0.57 15.83
C ILE A 28 7.78 -0.92 15.57
N LYS A 29 8.16 -1.65 16.62
CA LYS A 29 8.44 -3.09 16.58
C LYS A 29 7.40 -3.88 15.77
N SER A 30 6.10 -3.66 16.01
CA SER A 30 5.04 -4.43 15.33
C SER A 30 4.99 -4.26 13.81
N ASN A 31 5.47 -3.13 13.27
CA ASN A 31 5.54 -2.90 11.83
C ASN A 31 6.86 -3.43 11.28
N LEU A 32 7.98 -3.11 11.93
CA LEU A 32 9.31 -3.50 11.49
C LEU A 32 9.53 -5.01 11.54
N THR A 33 8.97 -5.72 12.53
CA THR A 33 9.09 -7.18 12.62
C THR A 33 8.47 -7.90 11.42
N LYS A 34 7.49 -7.28 10.75
CA LYS A 34 6.86 -7.88 9.56
C LYS A 34 7.77 -7.80 8.35
N VAL A 35 8.44 -6.66 8.17
CA VAL A 35 9.46 -6.52 7.12
C VAL A 35 10.66 -7.43 7.41
N SER A 36 11.10 -7.48 8.68
CA SER A 36 12.17 -8.37 9.12
C SER A 36 11.86 -9.86 8.90
N ALA A 37 10.59 -10.27 9.05
CA ALA A 37 10.16 -11.65 8.77
C ALA A 37 10.33 -12.04 7.29
N LEU A 38 10.05 -11.10 6.37
CA LEU A 38 10.28 -11.31 4.94
C LEU A 38 11.77 -11.48 4.62
N PHE A 39 12.63 -10.64 5.19
CA PHE A 39 14.08 -10.78 5.03
C PHE A 39 14.58 -12.14 5.55
N LYS A 40 14.09 -12.58 6.72
CA LYS A 40 14.41 -13.91 7.27
C LYS A 40 13.90 -15.06 6.41
N SER A 41 12.84 -14.83 5.64
CA SER A 41 12.29 -15.79 4.68
C SER A 41 13.04 -15.79 3.35
N GLY A 42 14.05 -14.93 3.17
CA GLY A 42 14.92 -14.89 1.99
C GLY A 42 14.52 -13.87 0.92
N PHE A 43 13.49 -13.06 1.15
CA PHE A 43 13.09 -12.01 0.20
C PHE A 43 14.06 -10.84 0.23
N THR A 44 14.35 -10.28 -0.95
CA THR A 44 15.22 -9.11 -1.08
C THR A 44 14.46 -7.82 -0.83
N LYS A 45 15.18 -6.70 -0.62
CA LYS A 45 14.56 -5.38 -0.51
C LYS A 45 13.80 -5.04 -1.79
N GLU A 46 14.38 -5.38 -2.93
CA GLU A 46 13.84 -5.16 -4.26
C GLU A 46 12.51 -5.90 -4.46
N ASP A 47 12.41 -7.16 -4.02
CA ASP A 47 11.16 -7.95 -4.06
C ASP A 47 10.04 -7.23 -3.27
N ILE A 48 10.37 -6.75 -2.08
CA ILE A 48 9.42 -6.04 -1.20
C ILE A 48 8.96 -4.73 -1.80
N ILE A 49 9.87 -3.96 -2.38
CA ILE A 49 9.53 -2.71 -3.08
C ILE A 49 8.62 -2.97 -4.28
N GLN A 50 8.90 -4.00 -5.07
CA GLN A 50 8.09 -4.34 -6.25
C GLN A 50 6.68 -4.80 -5.87
N VAL A 51 6.54 -5.60 -4.81
CA VAL A 51 5.23 -5.98 -4.27
C VAL A 51 4.45 -4.74 -3.79
N ILE A 52 5.10 -3.80 -3.09
CA ILE A 52 4.47 -2.54 -2.68
C ILE A 52 3.96 -1.77 -3.90
N GLN A 53 4.80 -1.57 -4.91
CA GLN A 53 4.45 -0.84 -6.14
C GLN A 53 3.24 -1.48 -6.83
N LEU A 54 3.28 -2.79 -7.04
CA LEU A 54 2.19 -3.52 -7.70
C LEU A 54 0.88 -3.40 -6.92
N LYS A 55 0.89 -3.63 -5.60
CA LYS A 55 -0.33 -3.55 -4.80
C LYS A 55 -0.86 -2.13 -4.68
N VAL A 56 -0.01 -1.11 -4.70
CA VAL A 56 -0.45 0.29 -4.75
C VAL A 56 -1.23 0.57 -6.04
N VAL A 57 -0.73 0.14 -7.19
CA VAL A 57 -1.44 0.28 -8.48
C VAL A 57 -2.80 -0.43 -8.45
N GLN A 58 -2.86 -1.61 -7.84
CA GLN A 58 -4.08 -2.42 -7.76
C GLN A 58 -5.11 -1.87 -6.76
N TRP A 59 -4.67 -1.38 -5.59
CA TRP A 59 -5.56 -1.20 -4.43
C TRP A 59 -5.74 0.25 -4.01
N LYS A 60 -4.80 1.16 -4.27
CA LYS A 60 -4.81 2.52 -3.68
C LYS A 60 -6.06 3.32 -4.02
N ASN A 61 -6.54 3.20 -5.26
CA ASN A 61 -7.73 3.93 -5.73
C ASN A 61 -9.03 3.13 -5.59
N ASN A 62 -8.98 1.95 -4.96
CA ASN A 62 -10.15 1.14 -4.67
C ASN A 62 -10.52 1.31 -3.18
N PRO A 63 -11.64 1.98 -2.84
CA PRO A 63 -12.00 2.25 -1.44
C PRO A 63 -12.13 1.01 -0.56
N VAL A 64 -12.44 -0.16 -1.14
CA VAL A 64 -12.55 -1.43 -0.42
C VAL A 64 -11.17 -2.03 -0.16
N MET A 65 -10.25 -1.89 -1.12
CA MET A 65 -8.93 -2.54 -1.06
C MET A 65 -7.85 -1.64 -0.45
N ALA A 66 -7.94 -0.32 -0.58
CA ALA A 66 -6.97 0.64 -0.07
C ALA A 66 -6.63 0.47 1.43
N PRO A 67 -7.58 0.17 2.34
CA PRO A 67 -7.29 -0.07 3.76
C PRO A 67 -6.34 -1.26 4.03
N TYR A 68 -6.16 -2.15 3.06
CA TYR A 68 -5.25 -3.30 3.15
C TYR A 68 -3.80 -2.97 2.76
N LEU A 69 -3.51 -1.75 2.27
CA LEU A 69 -2.15 -1.25 2.04
C LEU A 69 -1.46 -0.87 3.37
N ARG A 70 -1.28 -1.86 4.24
CA ARG A 70 -0.68 -1.71 5.57
C ARG A 70 0.26 -2.86 5.90
N PRO A 71 1.24 -2.68 6.81
CA PRO A 71 2.23 -3.72 7.11
C PRO A 71 1.65 -5.08 7.47
N SER A 72 0.56 -5.13 8.25
CA SER A 72 -0.05 -6.40 8.69
C SER A 72 -0.66 -7.26 7.61
N THR A 73 -1.03 -6.65 6.48
CA THR A 73 -1.60 -7.38 5.34
C THR A 73 -0.54 -7.59 4.26
N LEU A 74 0.17 -6.53 3.91
CA LEU A 74 1.09 -6.53 2.76
C LEU A 74 2.33 -7.38 3.02
N PHE A 75 2.81 -7.42 4.26
CA PHE A 75 4.01 -8.18 4.68
C PHE A 75 3.64 -9.44 5.46
N ARG A 76 2.53 -10.09 5.10
CA ARG A 76 2.15 -11.38 5.68
C ARG A 76 2.84 -12.49 4.91
N ASP A 77 3.75 -13.21 5.56
CA ASP A 77 4.57 -14.28 4.97
C ASP A 77 3.75 -15.27 4.13
N THR A 78 2.58 -15.69 4.62
CA THR A 78 1.71 -16.68 3.93
C THR A 78 1.20 -16.23 2.56
N ASN A 79 1.17 -14.92 2.31
CA ASN A 79 0.62 -14.35 1.09
C ASN A 79 1.69 -13.65 0.24
N PHE A 80 2.86 -13.37 0.83
CA PHE A 80 3.88 -12.55 0.19
C PHE A 80 4.43 -13.23 -1.07
N ASP A 81 4.68 -14.54 -1.01
CA ASP A 81 5.11 -15.33 -2.17
C ASP A 81 4.12 -15.26 -3.34
N ASN A 82 2.81 -15.28 -3.06
CA ASN A 82 1.79 -15.09 -4.08
C ASN A 82 1.89 -13.70 -4.73
N TYR A 83 2.14 -12.66 -3.95
CA TYR A 83 2.30 -11.30 -4.47
C TYR A 83 3.56 -11.16 -5.32
N LEU A 84 4.66 -11.80 -4.92
CA LEU A 84 5.89 -11.80 -5.71
C LEU A 84 5.69 -12.56 -7.04
N ASN A 85 4.98 -13.70 -7.01
CA ASN A 85 4.60 -14.41 -8.24
C ASN A 85 3.71 -13.56 -9.16
N GLU A 86 2.83 -12.71 -8.62
CA GLU A 86 2.08 -11.73 -9.43
C GLU A 86 3.03 -10.71 -10.09
N VAL A 87 4.03 -10.19 -9.36
CA VAL A 87 5.04 -9.29 -9.91
C VAL A 87 5.76 -9.93 -11.10
N GLU A 88 6.17 -11.19 -10.97
CA GLU A 88 6.84 -11.90 -12.07
C GLU A 88 5.94 -12.08 -13.29
N LYS A 89 4.65 -12.37 -13.09
CA LYS A 89 3.68 -12.43 -14.20
C LYS A 89 3.53 -11.10 -14.91
N VAL A 90 3.54 -10.00 -14.17
CA VAL A 90 3.47 -8.63 -14.74
C VAL A 90 4.73 -8.32 -15.54
N LYS A 91 5.91 -8.67 -15.03
CA LYS A 91 7.19 -8.50 -15.76
C LYS A 91 7.23 -9.28 -17.07
N GLN A 92 6.65 -10.48 -17.10
CA GLN A 92 6.60 -11.31 -18.30
C GLN A 92 5.64 -10.76 -19.38
N ASN A 93 4.56 -10.08 -18.98
CA ASN A 93 3.51 -9.61 -19.91
C ASN A 93 3.05 -8.18 -19.61
N PRO A 94 3.93 -7.17 -19.65
CA PRO A 94 3.63 -5.83 -19.16
C PRO A 94 2.44 -5.15 -19.85
N THR A 95 2.27 -5.38 -21.17
CA THR A 95 1.18 -4.78 -21.95
C THR A 95 -0.20 -5.25 -21.48
N MET A 96 -0.36 -6.55 -21.23
CA MET A 96 -1.65 -7.13 -20.80
C MET A 96 -2.09 -6.56 -19.44
N TYR A 97 -1.15 -6.45 -18.50
CA TYR A 97 -1.45 -5.93 -17.16
C TYR A 97 -1.64 -4.42 -17.13
N ARG A 98 -1.01 -3.67 -18.04
CA ARG A 98 -1.25 -2.22 -18.19
C ARG A 98 -2.72 -1.94 -18.48
N GLU A 99 -3.27 -2.57 -19.52
CA GLU A 99 -4.67 -2.39 -19.91
C GLU A 99 -5.63 -2.82 -18.79
N HIS A 100 -5.32 -3.92 -18.09
CA HIS A 100 -6.10 -4.41 -16.96
C HIS A 100 -6.15 -3.41 -15.79
N TYR A 101 -5.00 -2.85 -15.38
CA TYR A 101 -4.93 -1.91 -14.26
C TYR A 101 -5.47 -0.51 -14.60
N GLU A 102 -5.41 -0.10 -15.87
CA GLU A 102 -6.04 1.14 -16.33
C GLU A 102 -7.57 1.09 -16.14
N GLN A 103 -8.21 -0.05 -16.45
CA GLN A 103 -9.66 -0.22 -16.26
C GLN A 103 -10.07 -0.22 -14.77
N LEU A 104 -9.26 -0.84 -13.90
CA LEU A 104 -9.52 -0.88 -12.45
C LEU A 104 -9.53 0.51 -11.82
N ASN A 105 -8.64 1.39 -12.27
CA ASN A 105 -8.55 2.76 -11.77
C ASN A 105 -9.63 3.69 -12.37
N GLN A 106 -10.29 3.30 -13.46
CA GLN A 106 -11.33 4.10 -14.12
C GLN A 106 -12.76 3.82 -13.62
N LYS A 107 -13.01 2.69 -12.93
CA LYS A 107 -14.35 2.40 -12.38
C LYS A 107 -14.70 3.33 -11.21
N LYS A 108 -15.27 4.49 -11.56
CA LYS A 108 -16.11 5.33 -10.69
C LYS A 108 -17.10 4.45 -9.94
N SER A 109 -17.21 4.67 -8.63
CA SER A 109 -18.28 4.13 -7.78
C SER A 109 -19.63 4.27 -8.48
N THR A 110 -20.24 3.15 -8.84
CA THR A 110 -21.62 3.09 -9.31
C THR A 110 -22.57 3.30 -8.13
N SER A 111 -23.33 4.39 -8.20
CA SER A 111 -24.69 4.65 -7.66
C SER A 111 -24.93 4.59 -6.14
N ASP A 112 -25.36 5.74 -5.58
CA ASP A 112 -26.02 5.97 -4.27
C ASP A 112 -25.17 6.01 -2.98
N ASN A 113 -24.15 6.89 -2.95
CA ASN A 113 -23.39 7.21 -1.72
C ASN A 113 -23.57 8.65 -1.21
N THR A 114 -24.54 9.42 -1.72
CA THR A 114 -24.73 10.85 -1.37
C THR A 114 -24.88 11.08 0.14
N SER A 115 -25.54 10.17 0.87
CA SER A 115 -25.72 10.23 2.33
C SER A 115 -24.43 9.96 3.12
N ALA A 116 -23.64 8.96 2.71
CA ALA A 116 -22.39 8.61 3.38
C ALA A 116 -21.30 9.66 3.13
N PHE A 117 -21.16 10.14 1.89
CA PHE A 117 -20.22 11.22 1.56
C PHE A 117 -20.57 12.53 2.26
N SER A 118 -21.86 12.89 2.34
CA SER A 118 -22.31 14.08 3.08
C SER A 118 -21.90 14.01 4.55
N LYS A 119 -22.11 12.87 5.23
CA LYS A 119 -21.70 12.68 6.64
C LYS A 119 -20.19 12.73 6.83
N ILE A 120 -19.40 12.13 5.93
CA ILE A 120 -17.93 12.19 5.97
C ILE A 120 -17.46 13.63 5.81
N ASN A 121 -18.04 14.39 4.87
CA ASN A 121 -17.72 15.81 4.71
C ASN A 121 -18.08 16.61 5.97
N THR A 122 -19.21 16.35 6.62
CA THR A 122 -19.54 17.01 7.90
C THR A 122 -18.53 16.66 9.01
N MET A 123 -18.04 15.43 9.07
CA MET A 123 -17.08 15.01 10.10
C MET A 123 -15.65 15.52 9.88
N PHE A 124 -15.21 15.67 8.62
CA PHE A 124 -13.80 15.91 8.27
C PHE A 124 -13.56 17.14 7.37
N GLY A 125 -14.61 17.88 6.99
CA GLY A 125 -14.58 18.99 6.04
C GLY A 125 -15.30 20.26 6.55
N LYS A 126 -14.55 21.05 7.32
CA LYS A 126 -14.39 22.51 7.13
C LYS A 126 -15.64 23.33 6.77
N ASP A 127 -16.32 23.79 7.81
CA ASP A 127 -16.91 25.13 7.80
C ASP A 127 -15.78 26.17 7.73
N ARG A 128 -15.33 26.50 6.52
CA ARG A 128 -14.68 27.78 6.27
C ARG A 128 -15.69 28.58 5.49
N GLY A 129 -16.39 29.44 6.23
CA GLY A 129 -17.38 30.37 5.73
C GLY A 129 -16.86 31.23 4.58
N GLN A 130 -17.88 31.71 3.86
CA GLN A 130 -17.98 32.89 3.00
C GLN A 130 -16.73 33.75 2.83
#